data_AF-A0A2V9KJS5-F1
#
_entry.id   AF-A0A2V9KJS5-F1
#
_cell.length_a   1.000
_cell.length_b   1.000
_cell.length_c   1.000
_cell.angle_alpha   90.00
_cell.angle_beta   90.00
_cell.angle_gamma   90.00
#
_symmetry.space_group_name_H-M   'P 1'
#
loop_
_entity.id
_entity.type
_entity.pdbx_description
1 polymer ?
#
loop_
_entity_poly.entity_id
_entity_poly.type
_entity_poly.pdbx_seq_one_letter_code
_entity_poly.pdbx_strand_id
1 'polypeptide(L)' 'MLKSVARGGSVTVTLRGKPVAKLVSLEETKERKLTDFAAFGMWAGRKDMEDPVAWVRRIRKPRYRLH' A
#
# COMPACT_ATOMS: atom_id res chain seq x y z
N MET A 1 3.30 31.12 -7.85
CA MET A 1 3.77 30.17 -6.82
C MET A 1 2.91 28.91 -6.76
N LEU A 2 1.63 28.98 -6.32
CA LEU A 2 0.75 27.81 -6.20
C LEU A 2 0.56 27.01 -7.51
N LYS A 3 0.43 27.69 -8.67
CA LYS A 3 0.36 27.03 -9.99
C LYS A 3 1.61 26.20 -10.34
N SER A 4 2.78 26.56 -9.80
CA SER A 4 4.03 25.80 -10.01
C SER A 4 4.07 24.57 -9.11
N VAL A 5 3.67 24.74 -7.85
CA VAL A 5 3.53 23.64 -6.89
C VAL A 5 2.52 22.60 -7.40
N ALA A 6 1.35 23.05 -7.91
CA ALA A 6 0.32 22.18 -8.47
C ALA A 6 0.76 21.36 -9.70
N ARG A 7 1.85 21.73 -10.38
CA ARG A 7 2.41 21.02 -11.55
C ARG A 7 3.55 20.07 -11.17
N GLY A 8 3.66 19.69 -9.91
CA GLY A 8 4.72 18.81 -9.39
C GLY A 8 5.98 19.54 -8.93
N GLY A 9 5.96 20.89 -8.91
CA GLY A 9 7.01 21.67 -8.27
C GLY A 9 6.94 21.61 -6.74
N SER A 10 8.03 21.99 -6.06
CA SER A 10 8.02 22.17 -4.61
C SER A 10 8.63 23.52 -4.23
N VAL A 11 8.12 24.12 -3.15
CA VAL A 11 8.62 25.40 -2.63
C VAL A 11 8.94 25.27 -1.14
N THR A 12 10.15 25.67 -0.76
CA THR A 12 10.57 25.74 0.65
C THR A 12 10.24 27.12 1.21
N VAL A 13 9.49 27.15 2.31
CA VAL A 13 9.19 28.37 3.07
C VAL A 13 10.28 28.55 4.13
N THR A 14 10.92 29.71 4.14
CA THR A 14 12.01 30.04 5.08
C THR A 14 11.61 31.18 6.00
N LEU A 15 11.97 31.08 7.29
CA LEU A 15 11.91 32.17 8.26
C LEU A 15 13.35 32.60 8.60
N ARG A 16 13.71 33.85 8.28
CA ARG A 16 15.07 34.40 8.48
C ARG A 16 16.17 33.51 7.86
N GLY A 17 15.94 33.06 6.62
CA GLY A 17 16.85 32.18 5.89
C GLY A 17 16.85 30.71 6.34
N LYS A 18 16.14 30.36 7.42
CA LYS A 18 16.02 28.98 7.89
C LYS A 18 14.77 28.32 7.33
N PRO A 19 14.85 27.13 6.71
CA PRO A 19 13.67 26.42 6.23
C PRO A 19 12.76 26.03 7.41
N VAL A 20 11.47 26.35 7.29
CA VAL A 20 10.45 26.07 8.32
C VAL A 20 9.30 25.21 7.81
N ALA A 21 9.02 25.22 6.50
CA ALA A 21 7.99 24.37 5.91
C ALA A 21 8.30 24.08 4.43
N LYS A 22 7.69 23.03 3.89
CA LYS A 22 7.75 22.70 2.45
C LYS A 22 6.33 22.60 1.90
N LEU A 23 6.05 23.38 0.86
CA LEU A 23 4.82 23.34 0.09
C LEU A 23 5.05 22.41 -1.10
N VAL A 24 4.33 21.29 -1.11
CA VAL A 24 4.30 20.32 -2.21
C VAL A 24 2.91 20.27 -2.79
N SER A 25 2.75 19.85 -4.05
CA SER A 25 1.43 19.43 -4.49
C SER A 25 0.98 18.32 -3.55
N LEU A 26 -0.25 18.42 -3.09
CA LEU A 26 -0.99 17.20 -2.79
C LEU A 26 -1.09 16.54 -4.16
N GLU A 27 -0.18 15.59 -4.45
CA GLU A 27 -0.55 14.56 -5.41
C GLU A 27 -1.93 14.10 -4.93
N GLU A 28 -2.89 13.97 -5.84
CA GLU A 28 -3.97 13.05 -5.56
C GLU A 28 -3.23 11.76 -5.21
N THR A 29 -3.09 11.48 -3.91
CA THR A 29 -2.94 10.12 -3.45
C THR A 29 -4.18 9.48 -3.98
N LYS A 30 -4.13 9.03 -5.24
CA LYS A 30 -5.17 8.22 -5.83
C LYS A 30 -5.24 7.09 -4.84
N GLU A 31 -6.29 7.09 -4.04
CA GLU A 31 -6.57 5.97 -3.16
C GLU A 31 -6.46 4.76 -4.06
N ARG A 32 -5.41 3.96 -3.81
CA ARG A 32 -5.18 2.78 -4.62
C ARG A 32 -6.41 1.93 -4.45
N LYS A 33 -7.12 1.69 -5.55
CA LYS A 33 -8.26 0.81 -5.52
C LYS A 33 -7.76 -0.56 -5.09
N LEU A 34 -8.60 -1.34 -4.42
CA LEU A 34 -8.22 -2.70 -4.03
C LEU A 34 -7.75 -3.53 -5.24
N THR A 35 -8.30 -3.24 -6.42
CA THR A 35 -7.94 -3.81 -7.73
C THR A 35 -6.55 -3.46 -8.22
N ASP A 36 -5.94 -2.39 -7.71
CA ASP A 36 -4.62 -1.93 -8.15
C ASP A 36 -3.48 -2.75 -7.51
N PHE A 37 -3.80 -3.55 -6.49
CA PHE A 37 -2.84 -4.45 -5.86
C PHE A 37 -2.70 -5.73 -6.68
N ALA A 38 -1.46 -6.09 -7.04
CA ALA A 38 -1.16 -7.33 -7.77
C ALA A 38 -1.67 -8.61 -7.06
N ALA A 39 -1.89 -8.54 -5.75
CA ALA A 39 -2.45 -9.64 -4.96
C ALA A 39 -3.97 -9.78 -5.07
N PHE A 40 -4.68 -8.76 -5.56
CA PHE A 40 -6.13 -8.80 -5.67
C PHE A 40 -6.56 -9.88 -6.67
N GLY A 41 -7.45 -10.78 -6.22
CA GLY A 41 -7.95 -11.87 -7.05
C GLY A 41 -7.00 -13.08 -7.22
N MET A 42 -5.78 -13.08 -6.64
CA MET A 42 -4.83 -14.20 -6.76
C MET A 42 -5.42 -15.57 -6.35
N TRP A 43 -6.41 -15.57 -5.46
CA TRP A 43 -7.04 -16.80 -4.96
C TRP A 43 -8.48 -17.00 -5.45
N ALA A 44 -8.99 -16.15 -6.35
CA ALA A 44 -10.40 -16.18 -6.76
C ALA A 44 -10.82 -17.50 -7.43
N GLY A 45 -9.90 -18.17 -8.14
CA GLY A 45 -10.17 -19.46 -8.81
C GLY A 45 -9.84 -20.71 -7.98
N ARG A 46 -9.37 -20.56 -6.73
CA ARG A 46 -8.87 -21.68 -5.94
C ARG A 46 -9.97 -22.37 -5.13
N LYS A 47 -10.56 -23.40 -5.74
CA LYS A 47 -11.57 -24.26 -5.09
C LYS A 47 -11.02 -25.03 -3.87
N ASP A 48 -9.72 -25.29 -3.84
CA ASP A 48 -9.08 -25.95 -2.70
C ASP A 48 -9.03 -25.07 -1.43
N MET A 49 -9.30 -23.77 -1.57
CA MET A 49 -9.28 -22.76 -0.51
C MET A 49 -10.64 -22.04 -0.37
N GLU A 50 -11.76 -22.75 -0.60
CA GLU A 50 -13.11 -22.22 -0.37
C GLU A 50 -13.33 -21.76 1.09
N ASP A 51 -12.69 -22.43 2.06
CA ASP A 51 -12.54 -21.95 3.44
C ASP A 51 -11.05 -21.61 3.71
N PRO A 52 -10.67 -20.32 3.59
CA PRO A 52 -9.30 -19.89 3.85
C PRO A 52 -8.84 -20.14 5.29
N VAL A 53 -9.75 -20.07 6.26
CA VAL A 53 -9.42 -20.23 7.69
C VAL A 53 -9.07 -21.68 7.97
N ALA A 54 -9.91 -22.63 7.51
CA ALA A 54 -9.62 -24.05 7.62
C ALA A 54 -8.36 -24.45 6.83
N TRP A 55 -8.18 -23.89 5.63
CA TRP A 55 -7.02 -24.16 4.80
C TRP A 55 -5.71 -23.73 5.48
N VAL A 56 -5.65 -22.51 6.03
CA VAL A 56 -4.48 -22.00 6.77
C VAL A 56 -4.22 -22.84 8.02
N ARG A 57 -5.26 -23.21 8.77
CA ARG A 57 -5.11 -24.08 9.95
C ARG A 57 -4.51 -25.43 9.57
N ARG A 58 -4.97 -26.05 8.47
CA ARG A 58 -4.45 -27.33 7.99
C ARG A 58 -2.97 -27.26 7.64
N ILE A 59 -2.53 -26.23 6.90
CA ILE A 59 -1.11 -26.12 6.50
C ILE A 59 -0.18 -25.74 7.66
N ARG A 60 -0.71 -25.11 8.72
CA ARG A 60 0.02 -24.77 9.94
C ARG A 60 0.10 -25.93 10.93
N LYS A 61 -0.58 -27.05 10.69
CA LYS A 61 -0.46 -28.23 11.56
C LYS A 61 1.00 -28.69 11.56
N PRO A 62 1.61 -28.88 12.74
CA PRO A 62 2.97 -29.40 12.83
C PRO A 62 3.04 -30.77 12.15
N ARG A 63 4.04 -30.97 11.29
CA ARG A 63 4.30 -32.26 10.67
C ARG A 63 5.34 -32.99 11.51
N TYR A 64 4.94 -33.49 12.67
CA TYR A 64 5.80 -34.41 13.40
C TYR A 64 5.70 -35.79 12.74
N ARG A 65 6.85 -36.34 12.35
CA ARG A 65 6.98 -37.77 12.03
C ARG A 65 7.56 -38.40 13.29
N LEU A 66 6.71 -39.03 14.10
CA LEU A 66 7.18 -39.87 15.19
C LEU A 66 7.85 -41.09 14.54
N HIS A 67 9.16 -41.19 14.72
CA HIS A 67 9.98 -42.37 14.44
C HIS A 67 10.22 -43.09 15.77
#